data_AF-A0A1W9VME5-F1
#
_entry.id   AF-A0A1W9VME5-F1
#
_cell.length_a   1.000
_cell.length_b   1.000
_cell.length_c   1.000
_cell.angle_alpha   90.00
_cell.angle_beta   90.00
_cell.angle_gamma   90.00
#
_symmetry.space_group_name_H-M   'P 1'
#
loop_
_entity.id
_entity.type
_entity.pdbx_description
1 polymer ?
#
loop_
_entity_poly.entity_id
_entity_poly.type
_entity_poly.pdbx_seq_one_letter_code
_entity_poly.pdbx_strand_id
1 'polypeptide(L)'
;MKQWDVIKVSKAIESQLKSKYGASGKGLHSKLSSVESKLDPKLVKKIRYIATIRNKLVHDESVNKVPHGFRGDCTEVLAKLGKKKLTFKVVSILLLLILLVICAIWYLI
;
A
#
# COMPACT_ATOMS: atom_id res chain seq x y z
N MET A 1 22.02 -14.80 7.34
CA MET A 1 20.77 -14.07 7.68
C MET A 1 19.62 -14.75 6.94
N LYS A 2 18.68 -15.35 7.66
CA LYS A 2 17.69 -16.30 7.11
C LYS A 2 16.73 -15.59 6.15
N GLN A 3 16.48 -16.20 4.99
CA GLN A 3 15.50 -15.84 3.94
C GLN A 3 14.09 -15.48 4.45
N TRP A 4 13.79 -15.89 5.69
CA TRP A 4 12.54 -15.70 6.43
C TRP A 4 12.06 -14.24 6.59
N ASP A 5 12.92 -13.23 6.51
CA ASP A 5 12.50 -11.83 6.71
C ASP A 5 11.81 -11.22 5.48
N VAL A 6 12.28 -11.52 4.27
CA VAL A 6 11.74 -10.93 3.04
C VAL A 6 10.28 -11.34 2.81
N ILE A 7 9.96 -12.60 3.09
CA ILE A 7 8.62 -13.16 2.92
C ILE A 7 7.63 -12.55 3.94
N LYS A 8 8.06 -12.32 5.19
CA LYS A 8 7.21 -11.68 6.20
C LYS A 8 6.89 -10.24 5.83
N VAL A 9 7.90 -9.51 5.38
CA VAL A 9 7.76 -8.11 4.99
C VAL A 9 6.91 -7.97 3.73
N SER A 10 7.07 -8.84 2.73
CA SER A 10 6.21 -8.84 1.55
C SER A 10 4.75 -9.13 1.93
N LYS A 11 4.50 -10.08 2.84
CA LYS A 11 3.15 -10.35 3.37
C LYS A 11 2.56 -9.13 4.11
N ALA A 12 3.36 -8.38 4.85
CA ALA A 12 2.90 -7.15 5.51
C ALA A 12 2.46 -6.09 4.48
N ILE A 13 3.24 -5.89 3.40
CA ILE A 13 2.89 -4.98 2.31
C ILE A 13 1.60 -5.45 1.62
N GLU A 14 1.47 -6.74 1.32
CA GLU A 14 0.25 -7.30 0.74
C GLU A 14 -0.99 -7.07 1.62
N SER A 15 -0.85 -7.24 2.94
CA SER A 15 -1.91 -6.99 3.91
C SER A 15 -2.33 -5.52 3.92
N GLN A 16 -1.37 -4.59 3.89
CA GLN A 16 -1.66 -3.17 3.82
C GLN A 16 -2.30 -2.75 2.49
N LEU A 17 -1.87 -3.31 1.36
CA LEU A 17 -2.50 -3.04 0.06
C LEU A 17 -3.94 -3.56 0.04
N LYS A 18 -4.20 -4.74 0.61
CA LYS A 18 -5.55 -5.29 0.71
C LYS A 18 -6.44 -4.46 1.62
N SER A 19 -5.99 -4.15 2.84
CA SER A 19 -6.82 -3.46 3.83
C SER A 19 -7.06 -1.98 3.49
N LYS A 20 -6.07 -1.28 2.95
CA LYS A 20 -6.16 0.17 2.69
C LYS A 20 -6.67 0.51 1.29
N TYR A 21 -6.35 -0.31 0.29
CA TYR A 21 -6.64 0.01 -1.11
C TYR A 21 -7.62 -0.97 -1.77
N GLY A 22 -8.03 -2.04 -1.06
CA GLY A 22 -8.91 -3.07 -1.61
C GLY A 22 -8.21 -3.94 -2.67
N ALA A 23 -6.89 -4.08 -2.59
CA ALA A 23 -6.13 -4.81 -3.59
C ALA A 23 -6.54 -6.29 -3.69
N SER A 24 -6.62 -6.80 -4.91
CA SER A 24 -7.03 -8.17 -5.23
C SER A 24 -5.93 -8.92 -6.01
N GLY A 25 -5.83 -10.23 -5.81
CA GLY A 25 -4.87 -11.10 -6.51
C GLY A 25 -4.13 -12.10 -5.61
N LYS A 26 -3.47 -13.08 -6.25
CA LYS A 26 -2.80 -14.21 -5.55
C LYS A 26 -1.43 -13.85 -4.95
N GLY A 27 -0.77 -12.78 -5.40
CA GLY A 27 0.54 -12.35 -4.88
C GLY A 27 0.76 -10.85 -4.95
N LEU A 28 1.86 -10.36 -4.35
CA LEU A 28 2.20 -8.94 -4.25
C LEU A 28 2.15 -8.20 -5.59
N HIS A 29 2.65 -8.79 -6.67
CA HIS A 29 2.65 -8.15 -7.99
C HIS A 29 1.23 -7.92 -8.53
N SER A 30 0.37 -8.94 -8.44
CA SER A 30 -1.04 -8.83 -8.88
C SER A 30 -1.83 -7.85 -8.01
N LYS A 31 -1.64 -7.91 -6.68
CA LYS A 31 -2.25 -6.97 -5.73
C LYS A 31 -1.83 -5.54 -6.04
N LEU A 32 -0.54 -5.28 -6.27
CA LEU A 32 -0.05 -3.96 -6.66
C LEU A 32 -0.71 -3.49 -7.96
N SER A 33 -0.75 -4.34 -9.00
CA SER A 33 -1.33 -3.99 -10.30
C SER A 33 -2.80 -3.60 -10.18
N SER A 34 -3.55 -4.25 -9.27
CA SER A 34 -4.97 -3.91 -9.04
C SER A 34 -5.19 -2.51 -8.43
N VAL A 35 -4.17 -1.92 -7.79
CA VAL A 35 -4.28 -0.63 -7.11
C VAL A 35 -3.22 0.38 -7.55
N GLU A 36 -2.48 0.11 -8.62
CA GLU A 36 -1.37 0.96 -9.07
C GLU A 36 -1.85 2.36 -9.48
N SER A 37 -3.06 2.47 -10.01
CA SER A 37 -3.72 3.75 -10.34
C SER A 37 -4.02 4.63 -9.12
N LYS A 38 -4.05 4.05 -7.91
CA LYS A 38 -4.34 4.75 -6.64
C LYS A 38 -3.08 5.09 -5.83
N LEU A 39 -1.92 4.67 -6.32
CA LEU A 39 -0.62 4.79 -5.66
C LEU A 39 0.28 5.77 -6.43
N ASP A 40 1.22 6.38 -5.72
CA ASP A 40 2.26 7.20 -6.36
C ASP A 40 3.13 6.31 -7.27
N PRO A 41 3.39 6.71 -8.53
CA PRO A 41 4.27 5.98 -9.45
C PRO A 41 5.64 5.61 -8.85
N LYS A 42 6.20 6.44 -7.97
CA LYS A 42 7.46 6.16 -7.26
C LYS A 42 7.31 4.98 -6.27
N LEU A 43 6.18 4.90 -5.57
CA LEU A 43 5.87 3.77 -4.68
C LEU A 43 5.60 2.49 -5.46
N VAL A 44 4.89 2.58 -6.60
CA VAL A 44 4.64 1.43 -7.48
C VAL A 44 5.94 0.80 -7.95
N LYS A 45 6.91 1.62 -8.42
CA LYS A 45 8.24 1.12 -8.83
C LYS A 45 8.97 0.39 -7.69
N LYS A 46 8.97 0.95 -6.46
CA LYS A 46 9.59 0.30 -5.30
C LYS A 46 8.93 -1.03 -4.93
N ILE A 47 7.59 -1.08 -4.89
CA ILE A 47 6.87 -2.31 -4.57
C ILE A 47 7.07 -3.38 -5.66
N ARG A 48 7.12 -2.97 -6.93
CA ARG A 48 7.40 -3.87 -8.06
C ARG A 48 8.81 -4.48 -7.94
N TYR A 49 9.81 -3.68 -7.59
CA TYR A 49 11.17 -4.17 -7.31
C TYR A 49 11.19 -5.21 -6.18
N ILE A 50 10.50 -4.94 -5.07
CA ILE A 50 10.34 -5.88 -3.95
C ILE A 50 9.66 -7.18 -4.41
N ALA A 51 8.62 -7.10 -5.23
CA ALA A 51 7.93 -8.27 -5.76
C ALA A 51 8.83 -9.13 -6.66
N THR A 52 9.65 -8.49 -7.51
CA THR A 52 10.63 -9.18 -8.37
C THR A 52 11.69 -9.90 -7.53
N ILE A 53 12.25 -9.23 -6.51
CA ILE A 53 13.24 -9.84 -5.61
C ILE A 53 12.63 -11.01 -4.83
N ARG A 54 11.42 -10.85 -4.29
CA ARG A 54 10.72 -11.94 -3.59
C ARG A 54 10.48 -13.12 -4.51
N ASN A 55 10.07 -12.90 -5.76
CA ASN A 55 9.83 -14.00 -6.71
C ASN A 55 11.13 -14.72 -7.05
N LYS A 56 12.23 -13.99 -7.29
CA LYS A 56 13.55 -14.59 -7.46
C LYS A 56 13.98 -15.42 -6.24
N LEU A 57 13.83 -14.86 -5.04
CA LEU A 57 14.17 -15.56 -3.78
C LEU A 57 13.31 -16.80 -3.51
N VAL A 58 12.08 -16.87 -4.03
CA VAL A 58 11.18 -18.00 -3.78
C VAL A 58 11.31 -19.09 -4.83
N HIS A 59 11.73 -18.75 -6.05
CA HIS A 59 11.84 -19.70 -7.16
C HIS A 59 13.28 -20.12 -7.46
N ASP A 60 14.27 -19.26 -7.25
CA ASP A 60 15.68 -19.64 -7.35
C ASP A 60 16.24 -19.91 -5.94
N GLU A 61 16.40 -21.19 -5.61
CA GLU A 61 17.10 -21.63 -4.38
C GLU A 61 18.58 -21.17 -4.35
N SER A 62 19.14 -20.82 -5.51
CA SER A 62 20.50 -20.30 -5.67
C SER A 62 20.65 -18.80 -5.33
N VAL A 63 19.54 -18.05 -5.26
CA VAL A 63 19.56 -16.62 -4.91
C VAL A 63 19.55 -16.48 -3.39
N ASN A 64 20.71 -16.73 -2.77
CA ASN A 64 20.83 -16.71 -1.31
C ASN A 64 21.23 -15.33 -0.73
N LYS A 65 21.29 -14.30 -1.58
CA LYS A 65 21.71 -12.94 -1.19
C LYS A 65 20.60 -11.94 -1.43
N VAL A 66 19.97 -11.50 -0.34
CA VAL A 66 19.13 -10.30 -0.32
C VAL A 66 20.05 -9.08 -0.44
N PRO A 67 19.78 -8.10 -1.32
CA PRO A 67 20.61 -6.90 -1.44
C PRO A 67 20.72 -6.16 -0.10
N HIS A 68 21.92 -5.72 0.25
CA HIS A 68 22.14 -4.81 1.38
C HIS A 68 21.31 -3.53 1.14
N GLY A 69 20.40 -3.20 2.07
CA GLY A 69 19.48 -2.07 1.95
C GLY A 69 18.01 -2.42 1.67
N PHE A 70 17.70 -3.65 1.25
CA PHE A 70 16.32 -4.09 0.97
C PHE A 70 15.36 -3.89 2.16
N ARG A 71 15.87 -4.07 3.39
CA ARG A 71 15.10 -3.78 4.62
C ARG A 71 14.71 -2.31 4.70
N GLY A 72 15.60 -1.38 4.34
CA GLY A 72 15.35 0.06 4.36
C GLY A 72 14.28 0.46 3.34
N ASP A 73 14.34 -0.10 2.13
CA ASP A 73 13.31 0.13 1.12
C ASP A 73 11.94 -0.37 1.57
N CYS A 74 11.89 -1.54 2.19
CA CYS A 74 10.65 -2.09 2.73
C CYS A 74 10.09 -1.28 3.90
N THR A 75 10.92 -0.83 4.85
CA THR A 75 10.47 0.00 5.97
C THR A 75 10.00 1.36 5.48
N GLU A 76 10.66 1.95 4.48
CA GLU A 76 10.21 3.20 3.87
C GLU A 76 8.85 3.05 3.17
N VAL A 77 8.67 1.96 2.41
CA VAL A 77 7.40 1.63 1.76
C VAL A 77 6.31 1.41 2.80
N LEU A 78 6.57 0.65 3.86
CA LEU A 78 5.61 0.43 4.95
C LEU A 78 5.32 1.71 5.73
N ALA A 79 6.28 2.60 5.93
CA ALA A 79 6.05 3.89 6.57
C ALA A 79 5.16 4.79 5.68
N LYS A 80 5.42 4.83 4.37
CA LYS A 80 4.62 5.59 3.40
C LYS A 80 3.21 5.03 3.23
N LEU A 81 3.06 3.71 3.15
CA LEU A 81 1.77 3.03 3.14
C LEU A 81 1.07 3.14 4.50
N GLY A 82 1.84 3.21 5.59
CA GLY A 82 1.42 3.33 6.98
C GLY A 82 0.77 4.68 7.30
N LYS A 83 1.23 5.77 6.69
CA LYS A 83 0.57 7.08 6.81
C LYS A 83 -0.92 6.94 6.49
N LYS A 84 -1.78 7.28 7.45
CA LYS A 84 -3.24 7.36 7.23
C LYS A 84 -3.47 8.36 6.11
N LYS A 85 -3.77 7.89 4.90
CA LYS A 85 -4.51 8.73 3.94
C LYS A 85 -5.85 8.98 4.62
N LEU A 86 -6.04 10.20 5.12
CA LEU A 86 -7.33 10.73 5.53
C LEU A 86 -8.31 10.34 4.41
N THR A 87 -9.23 9.43 4.70
CA THR A 87 -10.03 8.80 3.65
C THR A 87 -10.90 9.88 3.03
N PHE A 88 -10.71 10.15 1.74
CA PHE A 88 -11.47 11.18 1.01
C PHE A 88 -12.99 11.01 1.20
N LYS A 89 -13.45 9.77 1.43
CA LYS A 89 -14.84 9.47 1.82
C LYS A 89 -15.29 10.18 3.11
N VAL A 90 -14.48 10.16 4.16
CA VAL A 90 -14.84 10.80 5.45
C VAL A 90 -14.83 12.32 5.33
N VAL A 91 -13.85 12.89 4.61
CA VAL A 91 -13.79 14.33 4.32
C VAL A 91 -14.99 14.79 3.50
N SER A 92 -15.38 14.00 2.49
CA SER A 92 -16.55 14.30 1.65
C SER A 92 -17.87 14.24 2.42
N ILE A 93 -18.02 13.30 3.36
CA ILE A 93 -19.23 13.20 4.19
C ILE A 93 -19.33 14.40 5.15
N LEU A 94 -18.22 14.78 5.78
CA LEU A 94 -18.18 15.97 6.66
C LEU A 94 -18.52 17.25 5.89
N LEU A 95 -18.02 17.42 4.67
CA LEU A 95 -18.36 18.57 3.80
C LEU A 95 -19.85 18.61 3.43
N LEU A 96 -20.45 17.46 3.10
CA LEU A 96 -21.88 17.37 2.79
C LEU A 96 -22.76 17.70 4.00
N LEU A 97 -22.38 17.24 5.19
CA LEU A 97 -23.11 17.57 6.43
C LEU A 97 -23.04 19.06 6.75
N ILE A 98 -21.88 19.69 6.56
CA ILE A 98 -21.72 21.14 6.74
C ILE A 98 -22.61 21.91 5.74
N LEU A 99 -22.65 21.49 4.48
CA LEU A 99 -23.52 22.08 3.46
C LEU A 99 -25.01 21.96 3.81
N LEU A 100 -25.45 20.81 4.32
CA LEU A 100 -26.84 20.61 4.74
C LEU A 100 -27.23 21.51 5.92
N VAL A 101 -26.33 21.67 6.90
CA VAL A 101 -26.57 22.56 8.05
C VAL A 101 -26.69 24.00 7.59
N ILE A 102 -25.82 24.45 6.67
CA ILE A 102 -25.91 25.79 6.09
C ILE A 102 -27.25 25.98 5.36
N CYS A 103 -27.65 25.06 4.47
CA CYS A 103 -28.95 25.13 3.80
C CYS A 103 -30.14 25.19 4.77
N ALA A 104 -30.11 24.43 5.86
CA ALA A 104 -31.18 24.43 6.86
C ALA A 104 -31.28 25.77 7.60
N ILE A 105 -30.15 26.40 7.90
CA ILE A 105 -30.12 27.74 8.53
C ILE A 105 -30.70 28.79 7.57
N TRP A 106 -30.37 28.72 6.28
CA TRP A 106 -30.94 29.61 5.26
C TRP A 106 -32.45 29.45 5.07
N TYR A 107 -33.00 28.25 5.30
CA TYR A 107 -34.45 28.02 5.22
C TYR A 107 -35.22 28.55 6.43
N LEU A 108 -34.52 28.82 7.54
CA LEU A 108 -35.12 29.24 8.81
C LEU A 108 -35.11 30.77 9.03
N ILE A 109 -34.45 31.51 8.13
CA ILE A 109 -34.34 32.97 8.06
C ILE A 109 -35.27 33.48 6.96
#